data_AF-W1YMV2-F1
#
_entry.id   AF-W1YMV2-F1
#
_cell.length_a   1.000
_cell.length_b   1.000
_cell.length_c   1.000
_cell.angle_alpha   90.00
_cell.angle_beta   90.00
_cell.angle_gamma   90.00
#
_symmetry.space_group_name_H-M   'P 1'
#
loop_
_entity.id
_entity.type
_entity.pdbx_description
1 polymer ?
#
loop_
_entity_poly.entity_id
_entity_poly.type
_entity_poly.pdbx_seq_one_letter_code
_entity_poly.pdbx_strand_id
1 'polypeptide(L)' 'GAGILYNPEDMSKLDVATMSIGQGIAVTPLQMVRAFGALSNGGAMMKPHIIKSYSNSQGDVTSTTETSVVGQPVLI' A
#
# COMPACT_ATOMS: atom_id res chain seq x y z
N GLY A 1 10.70 -5.13 -1.57
CA GLY A 1 10.72 -5.16 -3.05
C GLY A 1 9.46 -4.51 -3.57
N ALA A 2 9.51 -3.92 -4.76
CA ALA A 2 8.30 -3.48 -5.46
C ALA A 2 7.61 -4.69 -6.11
N GLY A 3 6.28 -4.65 -6.20
CA GLY A 3 5.52 -5.57 -7.05
C GLY A 3 5.80 -5.36 -8.53
N ILE A 4 5.32 -6.26 -9.37
CA ILE A 4 5.43 -6.22 -10.84
C ILE A 4 4.01 -6.11 -11.40
N LEU A 5 3.80 -5.07 -12.20
CA LEU A 5 2.58 -4.82 -12.97
C LEU A 5 2.97 -4.53 -14.42
N TYR A 6 2.16 -5.00 -15.36
CA TYR A 6 2.30 -4.63 -16.76
C TYR A 6 2.02 -3.14 -16.96
N ASN A 7 2.71 -2.55 -17.93
CA ASN A 7 2.48 -1.17 -18.33
C ASN A 7 1.15 -1.08 -19.11
N PRO A 8 0.19 -0.22 -18.73
CA PRO A 8 -1.14 -0.20 -19.34
C PRO A 8 -1.17 -0.01 -20.85
N GLU A 9 -0.17 0.67 -21.43
CA GLU A 9 -0.10 0.89 -22.89
C GLU A 9 0.25 -0.38 -23.68
N ASP A 10 0.88 -1.35 -23.03
CA ASP A 10 1.32 -2.60 -23.64
C ASP A 10 0.33 -3.76 -23.41
N MET A 11 -0.78 -3.50 -22.70
CA MET A 11 -1.74 -4.54 -22.30
C MET A 11 -2.80 -4.80 -23.36
N SER A 12 -2.99 -6.07 -23.71
CA SER A 12 -4.15 -6.50 -24.49
C SER A 12 -5.40 -6.60 -23.60
N LYS A 13 -6.59 -6.72 -24.22
CA LYS A 13 -7.84 -6.95 -23.47
C LYS A 13 -7.81 -8.23 -22.64
N LEU A 14 -7.06 -9.24 -23.07
CA LEU A 14 -6.90 -10.49 -22.33
C LEU A 14 -6.06 -10.27 -21.08
N ASP A 15 -5.00 -9.47 -21.15
CA ASP A 15 -4.14 -9.15 -20.01
C ASP A 15 -4.92 -8.37 -18.94
N VAL A 16 -5.77 -7.43 -19.36
CA VAL A 16 -6.67 -6.73 -18.44
C VAL A 16 -7.61 -7.72 -17.73
N ALA A 17 -8.19 -8.66 -18.46
CA ALA A 17 -9.10 -9.66 -17.91
C ALA A 17 -8.40 -10.61 -16.92
N THR A 18 -7.22 -11.12 -17.27
CA THR A 18 -6.46 -12.04 -16.40
C THR A 18 -5.90 -11.32 -15.17
N MET A 19 -5.43 -10.08 -15.32
CA MET A 19 -4.99 -9.26 -14.18
C MET A 19 -6.12 -8.92 -13.22
N SER A 20 -7.35 -8.74 -13.72
CA SER A 20 -8.52 -8.48 -12.86
C SER A 20 -8.82 -9.60 -11.86
N ILE A 21 -8.44 -10.84 -12.20
CA ILE A 21 -8.55 -12.02 -11.33
C ILE A 21 -7.23 -12.37 -10.63
N GLY A 22 -6.20 -11.52 -10.76
CA GLY A 22 -4.92 -11.68 -10.09
C GLY A 22 -3.87 -12.54 -10.82
N GLN A 23 -4.10 -12.91 -12.08
CA GLN A 23 -3.10 -13.61 -12.90
C GLN A 23 -2.20 -12.62 -13.64
N GLY A 24 -0.90 -12.91 -13.73
CA GLY A 24 0.05 -12.03 -14.41
C GLY A 24 0.50 -10.81 -13.60
N ILE A 25 0.09 -10.70 -12.33
CA ILE A 25 0.59 -9.67 -11.41
C ILE A 25 1.37 -10.29 -10.26
N ALA A 26 2.36 -9.56 -9.75
CA ALA A 26 3.04 -9.91 -8.51
C ALA A 26 2.96 -8.72 -7.56
N VAL A 27 2.35 -8.90 -6.40
CA VAL A 27 2.29 -7.85 -5.36
C VAL A 27 2.91 -8.37 -4.07
N THR A 28 3.52 -7.49 -3.29
CA THR A 28 3.99 -7.87 -1.96
C THR A 28 2.81 -7.98 -0.99
N PRO A 29 2.90 -8.85 0.03
CA PRO A 29 1.86 -8.95 1.07
C PRO A 29 1.55 -7.60 1.74
N LEU A 30 2.57 -6.77 1.94
CA LEU A 30 2.41 -5.43 2.52
C LEU A 30 1.59 -4.49 1.63
N GLN A 31 1.80 -4.55 0.30
CA GLN A 31 0.99 -3.77 -0.65
C GLN A 31 -0.46 -4.25 -0.67
N MET A 32 -0.70 -5.56 -0.54
CA MET A 32 -2.04 -6.12 -0.47
C MET A 32 -2.78 -5.64 0.79
N VAL A 33 -2.17 -5.75 1.97
CA VAL A 33 -2.76 -5.26 3.24
C VAL A 33 -3.06 -3.76 3.16
N ARG A 34 -2.17 -2.97 2.56
CA ARG A 34 -2.37 -1.53 2.37
C ARG A 34 -3.56 -1.22 1.46
N ALA A 35 -3.78 -2.01 0.40
CA ALA A 35 -4.93 -1.85 -0.48
C ALA A 35 -6.25 -2.16 0.26
N PHE A 36 -6.30 -3.26 1.02
CA PHE A 36 -7.44 -3.56 1.90
C PHE A 36 -7.68 -2.46 2.93
N GLY A 37 -6.62 -1.94 3.55
CA GLY A 37 -6.71 -0.82 4.49
C GLY A 37 -7.30 0.44 3.87
N ALA A 38 -6.95 0.77 2.62
CA ALA A 38 -7.51 1.91 1.90
C ALA A 38 -9.02 1.76 1.67
N LEU A 39 -9.48 0.55 1.32
CA LEU A 39 -10.91 0.25 1.18
C LEU A 39 -11.66 0.47 2.49
N SER A 40 -11.11 -0.02 3.60
CA SER A 40 -11.71 0.17 4.93
C SER A 40 -11.64 1.60 5.45
N ASN A 41 -10.64 2.38 5.02
CA ASN A 41 -10.38 3.73 5.52
C ASN A 41 -10.98 4.83 4.63
N GLY A 42 -12.24 4.67 4.22
CA GLY A 42 -12.95 5.69 3.44
C GLY A 42 -12.30 6.00 2.08
N GLY A 43 -11.51 5.07 1.55
CA GLY A 43 -10.73 5.25 0.33
C GLY A 43 -9.35 5.87 0.52
N ALA A 44 -8.98 6.33 1.73
CA ALA A 44 -7.68 6.94 1.99
C ALA A 44 -6.59 5.88 2.24
N MET A 45 -5.60 5.82 1.34
CA MET A 45 -4.47 4.90 1.44
C MET A 45 -3.35 5.46 2.32
N MET A 46 -3.17 4.84 3.48
CA MET A 46 -2.16 5.24 4.46
C MET A 46 -0.76 4.76 4.09
N LYS A 47 0.28 5.47 4.56
CA LYS A 47 1.66 4.98 4.56
C LYS A 47 1.83 3.99 5.73
N PRO A 48 2.22 2.73 5.49
CA PRO A 48 2.43 1.78 6.57
C PRO A 48 3.69 2.13 7.37
N HIS A 49 3.59 2.07 8.69
CA HIS A 49 4.69 2.30 9.62
C HIS A 49 4.79 1.12 10.60
N ILE A 50 6.00 0.62 10.84
CA ILE A 50 6.25 -0.49 11.78
C ILE A 50 6.62 0.05 13.16
N ILE A 51 7.39 1.15 13.20
CA ILE A 51 7.85 1.78 14.44
C ILE A 51 6.87 2.88 14.81
N LYS A 52 6.30 2.82 16.02
CA LYS A 52 5.42 3.87 16.54
C LYS A 52 6.21 5.04 17.14
N SER A 53 7.23 4.72 17.92
CA SER A 53 8.15 5.68 18.53
C SER A 53 9.41 4.96 18.98
N TYR A 54 10.50 5.69 19.20
CA TYR A 54 11.70 5.16 19.88
C TYR A 54 12.15 6.09 21.01
N SER A 55 12.64 5.49 22.09
CA SER A 55 13.13 6.19 23.28
C SER A 55 14.64 6.00 23.44
N ASN A 56 15.30 6.99 24.04
CA ASN A 56 16.70 6.86 24.44
C ASN A 56 16.84 6.04 25.75
N SER A 57 18.07 5.76 26.21
CA SER A 57 18.28 4.98 27.44
C SER A 57 17.84 5.70 28.73
N GLN A 58 17.45 6.98 28.63
CA GLN A 58 16.94 7.78 29.75
C GLN A 58 15.40 7.77 29.82
N GLY A 59 14.72 7.12 28.87
CA GLY A 59 13.27 6.99 28.86
C GLY A 59 12.53 8.13 28.15
N ASP A 60 13.25 9.15 27.66
CA ASP A 60 12.64 10.21 26.85
C ASP A 60 12.28 9.67 25.47
N VAL A 61 11.04 9.92 25.03
CA VAL A 61 10.57 9.60 23.68
C VAL A 61 11.21 10.57 22.69
N THR A 62 12.15 10.08 21.89
CA THR A 62 12.98 10.92 21.01
C THR A 62 12.29 11.24 19.69
N SER A 63 11.36 10.39 19.21
CA SER A 63 10.57 10.65 18.00
C SER A 63 9.35 9.74 17.91
N THR A 64 8.21 10.31 17.47
CA THR A 64 6.95 9.61 17.19
C THR A 64 6.70 9.62 15.69
N THR A 65 6.29 8.47 15.16
CA THR A 65 5.98 8.34 13.74
C THR A 65 4.62 8.95 13.44
N GLU A 66 4.62 10.00 12.61
CA GLU A 66 3.41 10.68 12.14
C GLU A 66 2.66 9.86 11.10
N THR A 67 1.33 9.97 11.12
CA THR A 67 0.46 9.30 10.16
C THR A 67 0.38 10.10 8.87
N SER A 68 0.62 9.48 7.71
CA SER A 68 0.56 10.15 6.40
C SER A 68 -0.31 9.41 5.39
N VAL A 69 -1.14 10.18 4.66
CA VAL A 69 -1.92 9.69 3.53
C VAL A 69 -1.09 9.81 2.27
N VAL A 70 -1.07 8.75 1.46
CA VAL A 70 -0.26 8.70 0.23
C VAL A 70 -1.12 8.83 -1.02
N GLY A 71 -2.44 8.65 -0.91
CA GLY A 71 -3.38 8.85 -2.00
C GLY A 71 -4.79 8.33 -1.68
N GLN A 72 -5.69 8.49 -2.65
CA GLN A 72 -7.09 8.07 -2.55
C GLN A 72 -7.47 7.16 -3.73
N PRO A 73 -7.06 5.87 -3.70
CA PRO A 73 -7.31 4.92 -4.78
C PRO A 73 -8.78 4.51 -4.95
N VAL A 74 -9.60 4.64 -3.90
CA VAL A 74 -11.02 4.26 -3.93
C VAL A 74 -11.84 5.51 -3.64
N LEU A 75 -12.86 5.75 -4.46
CA LEU A 75 -13.86 6.80 -4.24
C LEU A 75 -15.08 6.13 -3.61
N ILE A 76 -15.41 6.52 -2.38
CA ILE A 76 -16.55 6.02 -1.61
C ILE A 76 -17.48 7.20 -1.30
#